data_AF-B2BGM9-F1
#
_entry.id   AF-B2BGM9-F1
#
_cell.length_a   1.000
_cell.length_b   1.000
_cell.length_c   1.000
_cell.angle_alpha   90.00
_cell.angle_beta   90.00
_cell.angle_gamma   90.00
#
_symmetry.space_group_name_H-M   'P 1'
#
loop_
_entity.id
_entity.type
_entity.pdbx_description
1 polymer ?
#
loop_
_entity_poly.entity_id
_entity_poly.type
_entity_poly.pdbx_seq_one_letter_code
_entity_poly.pdbx_strand_id
1 'polypeptide(L)'
;CFGPAYEFAFILDADLRKRKLRHKVPITYVTSEPYVGHLGLGGVGDSKSMLESEFRNHDIKWITNARTTRVEADRLFTTELDGLGNVLREHELPFLFSMMLPAFKGVDAVAAVDGLCNPRGFVLVDEYQRSRKYRNIFSAGVCVAIPPVEVTPVPTGAPKTGYMIESMATKL
;
A
#
# COMPACT_ATOMS: atom_id res chain seq x y z
N CYS A 1 0.77 0.98 2.60
CA CYS A 1 -0.07 2.02 3.22
C CYS A 1 -1.28 2.18 2.31
N PHE A 2 -2.40 1.53 2.61
CA PHE A 2 -3.52 1.41 1.66
C PHE A 2 -4.66 2.40 1.94
N GLY A 3 -4.89 2.74 3.21
CA GLY A 3 -5.94 3.68 3.64
C GLY A 3 -6.00 4.98 2.82
N PRO A 4 -4.88 5.70 2.64
CA PRO A 4 -4.89 6.95 1.86
C PRO A 4 -5.28 6.78 0.38
N ALA A 5 -5.10 5.60 -0.21
CA ALA A 5 -5.55 5.35 -1.58
C ALA A 5 -7.08 5.24 -1.64
N TYR A 6 -7.69 4.52 -0.70
CA TYR A 6 -9.15 4.48 -0.54
C TYR A 6 -9.72 5.89 -0.28
N GLU A 7 -9.13 6.60 0.69
CA GLU A 7 -9.53 7.96 1.04
C GLU A 7 -9.51 8.89 -0.18
N PHE A 8 -8.41 8.90 -0.92
CA PHE A 8 -8.28 9.74 -2.10
C PHE A 8 -9.32 9.41 -3.18
N ALA A 9 -9.59 8.12 -3.43
CA ALA A 9 -10.59 7.69 -4.39
C ALA A 9 -11.99 8.21 -4.01
N PHE A 10 -12.36 8.14 -2.73
CA PHE A 10 -13.66 8.64 -2.24
C PHE A 10 -13.73 10.16 -2.23
N ILE A 11 -12.66 10.86 -1.86
CA ILE A 11 -12.62 12.33 -1.89
C ILE A 11 -12.76 12.84 -3.33
N LEU A 12 -12.08 12.20 -4.29
CA LEU A 12 -12.18 12.55 -5.71
C LEU A 12 -13.62 12.33 -6.22
N ASP A 13 -14.23 11.18 -5.92
CA ASP A 13 -15.62 10.91 -6.28
C ASP A 13 -16.58 11.96 -5.67
N ALA A 14 -16.41 12.29 -4.38
CA ALA A 14 -17.23 13.27 -3.68
C ALA A 14 -17.12 14.67 -4.30
N ASP A 15 -15.90 15.13 -4.62
CA ASP A 15 -15.69 16.43 -5.27
C ASP A 15 -16.30 16.45 -6.69
N LEU A 16 -16.12 15.39 -7.47
CA LEU A 16 -16.74 15.27 -8.79
C LEU A 16 -18.27 15.26 -8.73
N ARG A 17 -18.87 14.63 -7.72
CA ARG A 17 -20.33 14.66 -7.49
C ARG A 17 -20.80 16.04 -7.09
N LYS A 18 -20.10 16.72 -6.18
CA LYS A 18 -20.41 18.10 -5.78
C LYS A 18 -20.41 19.05 -6.97
N ARG A 19 -19.50 18.84 -7.93
CA ARG A 19 -19.41 19.58 -9.20
C ARG A 19 -20.37 19.09 -10.29
N LYS A 20 -21.13 18.02 -10.03
CA LYS A 20 -22.03 17.35 -11.00
C LYS A 20 -21.29 16.81 -12.24
N LEU A 21 -20.02 16.42 -12.10
CA LEU A 21 -19.15 15.91 -13.17
C LEU A 21 -18.89 14.41 -13.11
N ARG A 22 -19.27 13.72 -12.02
CA ARG A 22 -18.93 12.30 -11.80
C ARG A 22 -19.34 11.36 -12.94
N HIS A 23 -20.48 11.60 -13.58
CA HIS A 23 -20.96 10.81 -14.72
C HIS A 23 -20.06 10.87 -15.97
N LYS A 24 -19.15 11.86 -16.05
CA LYS A 24 -18.20 12.02 -17.16
C LYS A 24 -16.84 11.37 -16.89
N VAL A 25 -16.60 10.90 -15.66
CA VAL A 25 -15.28 10.46 -15.21
C VAL A 25 -15.37 9.04 -14.69
N PRO A 26 -14.98 8.03 -15.49
CA PRO A 26 -14.80 6.66 -15.02
C PRO A 26 -13.66 6.62 -13.99
N ILE A 27 -13.83 5.84 -12.93
CA ILE A 27 -12.81 5.64 -11.89
C ILE A 27 -12.52 4.14 -11.77
N THR A 28 -11.24 3.77 -11.79
CA THR A 28 -10.77 2.41 -11.54
C THR A 28 -9.71 2.42 -10.44
N TYR A 29 -9.94 1.63 -9.40
CA TYR A 29 -9.04 1.46 -8.27
C TYR A 29 -8.16 0.22 -8.47
N VAL A 30 -6.85 0.41 -8.63
CA VAL A 30 -5.90 -0.68 -8.83
C VAL A 30 -5.10 -0.88 -7.54
N THR A 31 -5.07 -2.10 -7.01
CA THR A 31 -4.36 -2.40 -5.77
C THR A 31 -3.63 -3.74 -5.83
N SER A 32 -2.48 -3.79 -5.15
CA SER A 32 -1.74 -5.03 -4.89
C SER A 32 -2.41 -5.90 -3.81
N GLU A 33 -3.42 -5.39 -3.12
CA GLU A 33 -4.15 -6.16 -2.12
C GLU A 33 -4.83 -7.40 -2.74
N PRO A 34 -4.88 -8.54 -2.03
CA PRO A 34 -5.54 -9.75 -2.52
C PRO A 34 -7.06 -9.61 -2.65
N TYR A 35 -7.64 -8.66 -1.91
CA TYR A 35 -9.04 -8.26 -1.98
C TYR A 35 -9.16 -6.81 -1.45
N VAL A 36 -10.24 -6.12 -1.81
CA VAL A 36 -10.50 -4.75 -1.34
C VAL A 36 -10.67 -4.74 0.18
N GLY A 37 -9.95 -3.85 0.88
CA GLY A 37 -10.05 -3.74 2.34
C GLY A 37 -9.18 -4.71 3.11
N HIS A 38 -8.21 -5.36 2.47
CA HIS A 38 -7.16 -6.14 3.14
C HIS A 38 -6.24 -5.24 3.99
N LEU A 39 -5.99 -4.01 3.54
CA LEU A 39 -5.25 -2.93 4.21
C LEU A 39 -3.79 -3.26 4.59
N GLY A 40 -3.26 -4.38 4.11
CA GLY A 40 -1.95 -4.91 4.52
C GLY A 40 -1.98 -5.56 5.91
N LEU A 41 -3.17 -5.86 6.43
CA LEU A 41 -3.42 -6.35 7.80
C LEU A 41 -4.21 -7.66 7.84
N GLY A 42 -4.53 -8.28 6.69
CA GLY A 42 -5.46 -9.41 6.66
C GLY A 42 -6.92 -9.00 6.81
N GLY A 43 -7.24 -7.71 6.63
CA GLY A 43 -8.56 -7.13 6.92
C GLY A 43 -8.69 -6.67 8.38
N VAL A 44 -9.60 -5.72 8.63
CA VAL A 44 -9.91 -5.20 9.97
C VAL A 44 -11.42 -5.12 10.13
N GLY A 45 -11.99 -5.97 10.98
CA GLY A 45 -13.44 -6.11 11.09
C GLY A 45 -14.06 -6.50 9.74
N ASP A 46 -15.11 -5.79 9.33
CA ASP A 46 -15.78 -5.99 8.04
C ASP A 46 -15.27 -5.03 6.93
N SER A 47 -13.98 -4.67 6.98
CA SER A 47 -13.39 -3.75 6.00
C SER A 47 -13.60 -4.18 4.55
N LYS A 48 -13.61 -5.49 4.28
CA LYS A 48 -13.84 -6.05 2.95
C LYS A 48 -15.23 -5.72 2.41
N SER A 49 -16.28 -6.22 3.09
CA SER A 49 -17.64 -6.08 2.58
C SER A 49 -18.06 -4.61 2.54
N MET A 50 -17.65 -3.84 3.55
CA MET A 50 -17.89 -2.40 3.61
C MET A 50 -17.28 -1.67 2.41
N LEU A 51 -15.97 -1.78 2.19
CA LEU A 51 -15.29 -1.03 1.12
C LEU A 51 -15.70 -1.49 -0.28
N GLU A 52 -15.93 -2.78 -0.48
CA GLU A 52 -16.49 -3.27 -1.75
C GLU A 52 -17.89 -2.73 -2.02
N SER A 53 -18.73 -2.61 -0.98
CA SER A 53 -20.08 -2.05 -1.10
C SER A 53 -20.04 -0.56 -1.42
N GLU A 54 -19.16 0.19 -0.76
CA GLU A 54 -18.96 1.60 -1.05
C GLU A 54 -18.41 1.83 -2.47
N PHE A 55 -17.47 1.02 -2.95
CA PHE A 55 -17.04 1.10 -4.35
C PHE A 55 -18.19 0.86 -5.34
N ARG A 56 -19.07 -0.11 -5.08
CA ARG A 56 -20.27 -0.32 -5.91
C ARG A 56 -21.23 0.88 -5.86
N ASN A 57 -21.53 1.40 -4.67
CA ASN A 57 -22.39 2.56 -4.48
C ASN A 57 -21.86 3.81 -5.20
N HIS A 58 -20.54 3.91 -5.31
CA HIS A 58 -19.85 5.01 -5.95
C HIS A 58 -19.48 4.76 -7.43
N ASP A 59 -19.88 3.63 -8.02
CA ASP A 59 -19.53 3.21 -9.39
C ASP A 59 -18.01 3.23 -9.66
N ILE A 60 -17.22 2.85 -8.66
CA ILE A 60 -15.77 2.70 -8.75
C ILE A 60 -15.50 1.24 -9.10
N LYS A 61 -14.87 0.98 -10.24
CA LYS A 61 -14.39 -0.37 -10.61
C LYS A 61 -13.07 -0.63 -9.90
N TRP A 62 -12.68 -1.89 -9.72
CA TRP A 62 -11.39 -2.20 -9.10
C TRP A 62 -10.71 -3.42 -9.70
N ILE A 63 -9.39 -3.50 -9.51
CA ILE A 63 -8.53 -4.63 -9.84
C ILE A 63 -7.64 -4.90 -8.62
N THR A 64 -7.72 -6.12 -8.10
CA THR A 64 -6.93 -6.62 -6.97
C THR A 64 -5.83 -7.55 -7.46
N ASN A 65 -4.92 -7.99 -6.59
CA ASN A 65 -3.75 -8.80 -6.97
C ASN A 65 -2.97 -8.18 -8.15
N ALA A 66 -2.98 -6.85 -8.26
CA ALA A 66 -2.43 -6.14 -9.39
C ALA A 66 -1.03 -5.62 -9.09
N ARG A 67 -0.07 -5.97 -9.94
CA ARG A 67 1.27 -5.39 -9.96
C ARG A 67 1.39 -4.47 -11.18
N THR A 68 1.47 -3.16 -10.94
CA THR A 68 1.80 -2.19 -11.97
C THR A 68 3.22 -2.46 -12.50
N THR A 69 3.34 -2.68 -13.80
CA THR A 69 4.60 -3.01 -14.47
C THR A 69 5.20 -1.81 -15.18
N ARG A 70 4.35 -0.93 -15.71
CA ARG A 70 4.76 0.28 -16.43
C ARG A 70 3.68 1.35 -16.35
N VAL A 71 4.10 2.60 -16.30
CA VAL A 71 3.21 3.77 -16.41
C VAL A 71 3.76 4.66 -17.51
N GLU A 72 2.88 5.07 -18.42
CA GLU A 72 3.17 6.04 -19.48
C GLU A 72 2.32 7.29 -19.28
N ALA A 73 2.42 8.26 -20.20
CA ALA A 73 1.76 9.55 -20.04
C ALA A 73 0.23 9.47 -19.91
N ASP A 74 -0.39 8.47 -20.55
CA ASP A 74 -1.85 8.34 -20.71
C ASP A 74 -2.38 6.94 -20.38
N ARG A 75 -1.53 6.03 -19.89
CA ARG A 75 -1.91 4.63 -19.64
C ARG A 75 -1.08 3.94 -18.58
N LEU A 76 -1.73 3.06 -17.84
CA LEU A 76 -1.15 2.21 -16.80
C LEU A 76 -1.21 0.75 -17.25
N PHE A 77 -0.07 0.06 -17.19
CA PHE A 77 0.03 -1.36 -17.46
C PHE A 77 0.13 -2.11 -16.14
N THR A 78 -0.75 -3.08 -15.93
CA THR A 78 -0.76 -3.89 -14.71
C THR A 78 -1.04 -5.35 -14.98
N THR A 79 -0.28 -6.20 -14.31
CA THR A 79 -0.46 -7.65 -14.33
C THR A 79 -1.27 -8.05 -13.10
N GLU A 80 -2.45 -8.61 -13.32
CA GLU A 80 -3.28 -9.23 -12.29
C GLU A 80 -2.83 -10.68 -12.08
N LEU A 81 -2.66 -11.07 -10.81
CA LEU A 81 -2.28 -12.43 -10.43
C LEU A 81 -3.46 -13.20 -9.84
N ASP A 82 -3.45 -14.52 -10.00
CA ASP A 82 -4.34 -15.41 -9.27
C ASP A 82 -3.87 -15.60 -7.81
N GLY A 83 -4.63 -16.37 -7.02
CA GLY A 83 -4.28 -16.66 -5.62
C GLY A 83 -3.00 -17.48 -5.44
N LEU A 84 -2.46 -18.09 -6.50
CA LEU A 84 -1.21 -18.85 -6.51
C LEU A 84 -0.02 -18.01 -7.01
N GLY A 85 -0.26 -16.77 -7.43
CA GLY A 85 0.76 -15.87 -7.98
C GLY A 85 1.04 -16.06 -9.48
N ASN A 86 0.23 -16.85 -10.19
CA ASN A 86 0.34 -16.94 -11.64
C ASN A 86 -0.33 -15.74 -12.31
N VAL A 87 0.11 -15.38 -13.51
CA VAL A 87 -0.53 -14.33 -14.30
C VAL A 87 -1.96 -14.76 -14.65
N LEU A 88 -2.94 -14.02 -14.14
CA LEU A 88 -4.35 -14.20 -14.47
C LEU A 88 -4.71 -13.36 -15.70
N ARG A 89 -4.29 -12.09 -15.72
CA ARG A 89 -4.65 -11.14 -16.78
C ARG A 89 -3.68 -9.97 -16.86
N GLU A 90 -3.40 -9.51 -18.07
CA GLU A 90 -2.73 -8.23 -18.32
C GLU A 90 -3.78 -7.15 -18.61
N HIS A 91 -3.60 -5.97 -18.02
CA HIS A 91 -4.48 -4.82 -18.21
C HIS A 91 -3.72 -3.64 -18.75
N GLU A 92 -4.33 -2.95 -19.71
CA GLU A 92 -3.95 -1.64 -20.18
C GLU A 92 -5.09 -0.66 -19.86
N LEU A 93 -4.83 0.26 -18.94
CA LEU A 93 -5.82 1.17 -18.41
C LEU A 93 -5.51 2.60 -18.86
N PRO A 94 -6.29 3.19 -19.78
CA PRO A 94 -6.13 4.58 -20.16
C PRO A 94 -6.52 5.49 -19.00
N PHE A 95 -5.78 6.58 -18.82
CA PHE A 95 -6.10 7.60 -17.81
C PHE A 95 -5.79 9.00 -18.33
N LEU A 96 -6.58 9.98 -17.87
CA LEU A 96 -6.22 11.40 -17.94
C LEU A 96 -5.58 11.90 -16.64
N PHE A 97 -5.86 11.21 -15.54
CA PHE A 97 -5.33 11.48 -14.22
C PHE A 97 -5.11 10.16 -13.49
N SER A 98 -3.97 10.01 -12.84
CA SER A 98 -3.63 8.83 -12.05
C SER A 98 -2.96 9.24 -10.74
N MET A 99 -3.28 8.54 -9.66
CA MET A 99 -2.56 8.62 -8.39
C MET A 99 -2.31 7.20 -7.92
N MET A 100 -1.04 6.88 -7.62
CA MET A 100 -0.62 5.58 -7.12
C MET A 100 0.26 5.77 -5.89
N LEU A 101 0.04 4.95 -4.87
CA LEU A 101 0.92 4.93 -3.70
C LEU A 101 2.13 4.04 -4.01
N PRO A 102 3.37 4.58 -3.93
CA PRO A 102 4.56 3.78 -4.19
C PRO A 102 4.85 2.83 -3.03
N ALA A 103 5.59 1.76 -3.33
CA ALA A 103 6.16 0.92 -2.29
C ALA A 103 7.26 1.68 -1.54
N PHE A 104 7.32 1.51 -0.22
CA PHE A 104 8.37 2.12 0.59
C PHE A 104 9.66 1.29 0.55
N LYS A 105 10.79 1.99 0.63
CA LYS A 105 12.13 1.44 0.87
C LYS A 105 12.83 2.31 1.91
N GLY A 106 13.85 1.76 2.56
CA GLY A 106 14.77 2.54 3.36
C GLY A 106 15.48 3.60 2.52
N VAL A 107 15.80 4.74 3.14
CA VAL A 107 16.59 5.79 2.48
C VAL A 107 18.03 5.33 2.30
N ASP A 108 18.65 5.73 1.19
CA ASP A 108 19.92 5.13 0.73
C ASP A 108 21.05 5.27 1.76
N ALA A 109 21.12 6.41 2.47
CA ALA A 109 22.11 6.65 3.53
C ALA A 109 22.03 5.64 4.69
N VAL A 110 20.82 5.19 5.04
CA VAL A 110 20.60 4.20 6.11
C VAL A 110 20.77 2.78 5.57
N ALA A 111 20.24 2.51 4.38
CA ALA A 111 20.33 1.19 3.74
C ALA A 111 21.76 0.77 3.41
N ALA A 112 22.67 1.73 3.17
CA ALA A 112 24.08 1.49 2.91
C ALA A 112 24.90 1.08 4.14
N VAL A 113 24.35 1.21 5.36
CA VAL A 113 25.06 0.81 6.58
C VAL A 113 25.09 -0.71 6.67
N ASP A 114 26.28 -1.28 6.51
CA ASP A 114 26.49 -2.73 6.47
C ASP A 114 25.80 -3.43 7.66
N GLY A 115 24.97 -4.44 7.38
CA GLY A 115 24.25 -5.24 8.37
C GLY A 115 23.26 -4.49 9.27
N LEU A 116 22.94 -3.22 9.00
CA LEU A 116 21.91 -2.48 9.76
C LEU A 116 20.50 -2.84 9.31
N CYS A 117 20.32 -3.11 8.02
CA CYS A 117 19.02 -3.20 7.37
C CYS A 117 18.74 -4.57 6.75
N ASN A 118 17.47 -4.85 6.50
CA ASN A 118 17.05 -5.91 5.59
C ASN A 118 17.31 -5.52 4.11
N PRO A 119 17.10 -6.42 3.13
CA PRO A 119 17.34 -6.11 1.71
C PRO A 119 16.52 -4.95 1.13
N ARG A 120 15.45 -4.50 1.82
CA ARG A 120 14.65 -3.33 1.43
C ARG A 120 15.08 -2.03 2.13
N GLY A 121 16.15 -2.06 2.91
CA GLY A 121 16.70 -0.90 3.60
C GLY A 121 16.01 -0.55 4.92
N PHE A 122 15.13 -1.41 5.45
CA PHE A 122 14.51 -1.16 6.75
C PHE A 122 15.40 -1.67 7.88
N VAL A 123 15.54 -0.88 8.94
CA VAL A 123 16.44 -1.16 10.09
C VAL A 123 15.95 -2.37 10.87
N LEU A 124 16.85 -3.32 11.12
CA LEU A 124 16.59 -4.50 11.94
C LEU A 124 16.76 -4.16 13.42
N VAL A 125 15.67 -4.20 14.18
CA VAL A 125 15.66 -3.87 15.61
C VAL A 125 15.27 -5.04 16.51
N ASP A 126 15.61 -4.93 17.79
CA ASP A 126 15.06 -5.73 18.90
C ASP A 126 13.77 -5.10 19.46
N GLU A 127 13.19 -5.70 20.51
CA GLU A 127 11.94 -5.24 21.14
C GLU A 127 12.07 -3.88 21.87
N TYR A 128 13.30 -3.40 22.05
CA TYR A 128 13.67 -2.12 22.66
C TYR A 128 14.06 -1.08 21.60
N GLN A 129 13.65 -1.28 20.35
CA GLN A 129 13.92 -0.38 19.24
C GLN A 129 15.40 -0.17 18.90
N ARG A 130 16.29 -1.02 19.42
CA ARG A 130 17.74 -0.94 19.21
C ARG A 130 18.15 -1.80 18.03
N SER A 131 19.12 -1.33 17.23
CA SER A 131 19.71 -2.10 16.14
C SER A 131 20.29 -3.42 16.66
N ARG A 132 20.03 -4.51 15.93
CA ARG A 132 20.58 -5.83 16.27
C ARG A 132 22.10 -5.93 16.09
N LYS A 133 22.69 -5.06 15.26
CA LYS A 133 24.13 -5.03 14.98
C LYS A 133 24.87 -3.98 15.79
N TYR A 134 24.29 -2.78 15.94
CA TYR A 134 24.95 -1.63 16.56
C TYR A 134 24.21 -1.18 17.83
N ARG A 135 24.81 -1.42 19.01
CA ARG A 135 24.15 -1.18 20.30
C ARG A 135 23.79 0.29 20.60
N ASN A 136 24.41 1.24 19.90
CA ASN A 136 24.19 2.67 20.04
C ASN A 136 23.29 3.26 18.94
N ILE A 137 22.75 2.44 18.04
CA ILE A 137 21.80 2.87 17.01
C ILE A 137 20.41 2.38 17.39
N PHE A 138 19.44 3.29 17.41
CA PHE A 138 18.03 2.99 17.62
C PHE A 138 17.22 3.46 16.42
N SER A 139 16.03 2.88 16.24
CA SER A 139 15.14 3.20 15.14
C SER A 139 13.68 3.05 15.52
N ALA A 140 12.88 4.06 15.15
CA ALA A 140 11.44 4.11 15.37
C ALA A 140 10.75 4.66 14.12
N GLY A 141 9.53 4.20 13.85
CA GLY A 141 8.75 4.69 12.71
C GLY A 141 8.74 3.75 11.50
N VAL A 142 8.42 4.34 10.34
CA VAL A 142 8.27 3.60 9.07
C VAL A 142 9.58 2.94 8.62
N CYS A 143 10.74 3.45 9.05
CA CYS A 143 12.06 2.94 8.71
C CYS A 143 12.41 1.60 9.39
N VAL A 144 11.60 1.13 10.34
CA VAL A 144 11.80 -0.14 11.06
C VAL A 144 11.30 -1.33 10.24
N ALA A 145 12.09 -2.40 10.22
CA ALA A 145 11.69 -3.66 9.61
C ALA A 145 10.63 -4.35 10.49
N ILE A 146 9.40 -4.41 9.98
CA ILE A 146 8.32 -5.22 10.57
C ILE A 146 7.95 -6.29 9.53
N PRO A 147 7.95 -7.58 9.90
CA PRO A 147 7.49 -8.66 9.02
C PRO A 147 6.07 -8.38 8.48
N PRO A 148 5.76 -8.80 7.23
CA PRO A 148 4.39 -8.83 6.77
C PRO A 148 3.52 -9.70 7.68
N VAL A 149 2.23 -9.35 7.81
CA VAL A 149 1.26 -10.15 8.58
C VAL A 149 0.97 -11.50 7.91
N GLU A 150 1.04 -11.54 6.58
CA GLU A 150 0.90 -12.73 5.76
C GLU A 150 1.63 -12.55 4.42
N VAL A 151 1.83 -13.65 3.70
CA VAL A 151 2.33 -13.62 2.31
C VAL A 151 1.14 -13.46 1.38
N THR A 152 1.23 -12.51 0.45
CA THR A 152 0.19 -12.17 -0.52
C THR A 152 0.69 -12.38 -1.95
N PRO A 153 -0.18 -12.70 -2.93
CA PRO A 153 0.25 -12.99 -4.31
C PRO A 153 1.08 -11.86 -4.94
N VAL A 154 0.65 -10.61 -4.75
CA VAL A 154 1.49 -9.44 -4.98
C VAL A 154 2.04 -8.97 -3.63
N PRO A 155 3.37 -8.77 -3.47
CA PRO A 155 3.95 -8.41 -2.19
C PRO A 155 3.32 -7.16 -1.55
N THR A 156 2.62 -7.34 -0.44
CA THR A 156 2.12 -6.26 0.41
C THR A 156 2.85 -6.22 1.76
N GLY A 157 2.73 -5.10 2.47
CA GLY A 157 3.38 -4.92 3.78
C GLY A 157 2.46 -4.26 4.79
N ALA A 158 2.68 -4.59 6.06
CA ALA A 158 1.93 -4.02 7.18
C ALA A 158 2.21 -2.51 7.32
N PRO A 159 1.16 -1.68 7.50
CA PRO A 159 1.32 -0.25 7.73
C PRO A 159 1.99 0.04 9.08
N LYS A 160 2.65 1.20 9.18
CA LYS A 160 3.17 1.73 10.43
C LYS A 160 2.43 3.02 10.76
N THR A 161 1.50 2.96 11.71
CA THR A 161 0.56 4.05 12.03
C THR A 161 1.00 4.85 13.26
N GLY A 162 0.44 6.04 13.44
CA GLY A 162 0.87 7.01 14.47
C GLY A 162 1.04 6.43 15.86
N TYR A 163 0.01 5.79 16.42
CA TYR A 163 0.08 5.21 17.78
C TYR A 163 1.21 4.20 17.95
N MET A 164 1.43 3.33 16.95
CA MET A 164 2.53 2.37 16.99
C MET A 164 3.89 3.08 16.95
N ILE A 165 4.02 4.14 16.13
CA ILE A 165 5.25 4.93 16.03
C ILE A 165 5.53 5.70 17.32
N GLU A 166 4.52 6.29 17.95
CA GLU A 166 4.64 6.97 19.25
C GLU A 166 5.06 6.00 20.36
N SER A 167 4.52 4.78 20.33
CA SER A 167 4.91 3.71 21.26
C SER A 167 6.37 3.26 21.04
N MET A 168 6.84 3.21 19.79
CA MET A 168 8.26 2.96 19.50
C MET A 168 9.14 4.10 20.02
N ALA A 169 8.74 5.35 19.80
CA ALA A 169 9.53 6.52 20.21
C ALA A 169 9.70 6.59 21.75
N THR A 170 8.67 6.21 22.51
CA THR A 170 8.72 6.16 23.98
C THR A 170 9.71 5.11 24.52
N LYS A 171 10.14 4.16 23.69
CA LYS A 171 11.10 3.09 24.07
C LYS A 171 12.56 3.40 23.73
N LEU A 172 12.84 4.52 23.05
CA LEU A 172 14.19 4.98 22.72
C LEU A 172 14.91 5.49 23.98
#